data_AF-A0AAD3H6V6-F1
#
_entry.id   AF-A0AAD3H6V6-F1
#
_cell.length_a   1.000
_cell.length_b   1.000
_cell.length_c   1.000
_cell.angle_alpha   90.00
_cell.angle_beta   90.00
_cell.angle_gamma   90.00
#
_symmetry.space_group_name_H-M   'P 1'
#
loop_
_entity.id
_entity.type
_entity.pdbx_description
1 polymer ?
#
loop_
_entity_poly.entity_id
_entity_poly.type
_entity_poly.pdbx_seq_one_letter_code
_entity_poly.pdbx_strand_id
1 'polypeptide(L)'
;MILSVRGGAGPLETTSAAKTFSSILAAQSTFSVLGGETGKDIWDMPDDNAFDNAMYLDISGVAGAIAVLSCFKLFFHMEHNTAVGYSVIPYAAQLFHKIITGKNVKAGVKLESSLFLMAIQSIVGYACFNKVSWAKTAMKLYGFNSLINAVIFSFAPKMGSTLWNLNYDTPTTESMANKSMGMALAAHAIAVLVPILSNVSVNETVGYTILAYLLGMVNIAYIAKDLEKSTLSAKVPFVWHAWVAVLAFCSASILL
;
A
#
# COMPACT_ATOMS: atom_id res chain seq x y z
N MET A 1 -30.51 6.88 16.46
CA MET A 1 -29.92 8.02 15.72
C MET A 1 -28.66 7.63 14.94
N ILE A 2 -27.77 6.75 15.45
CA ILE A 2 -26.58 6.27 14.72
C ILE A 2 -26.90 5.36 13.52
N LEU A 3 -27.99 4.59 13.57
CA LEU A 3 -28.41 3.67 12.49
C LEU A 3 -28.91 4.35 11.22
N SER A 4 -29.52 5.55 11.32
CA SER A 4 -30.02 6.29 10.14
C SER A 4 -28.89 6.91 9.33
N VAL A 5 -27.77 7.26 9.97
CA VAL A 5 -26.54 7.70 9.29
C VAL A 5 -25.87 6.51 8.57
N ARG A 6 -26.15 5.27 8.98
CA ARG A 6 -25.56 4.03 8.47
C ARG A 6 -26.30 3.36 7.31
N GLY A 7 -27.34 4.01 6.76
CA GLY A 7 -28.12 3.44 5.64
C GLY A 7 -28.77 2.07 5.96
N GLY A 8 -29.02 1.77 7.23
CA GLY A 8 -29.60 0.49 7.65
C GLY A 8 -28.59 -0.65 7.85
N ALA A 9 -27.30 -0.45 7.60
CA ALA A 9 -26.28 -1.40 7.99
C ALA A 9 -26.17 -1.43 9.53
N GLY A 10 -26.36 -2.62 10.13
CA GLY A 10 -26.13 -2.85 11.56
C GLY A 10 -24.70 -2.48 11.97
N PRO A 11 -24.41 -2.33 13.28
CA PRO A 11 -23.05 -2.03 13.73
C PRO A 11 -22.10 -3.13 13.26
N LEU A 12 -21.26 -2.83 12.27
CA LEU A 12 -20.10 -3.65 11.98
C LEU A 12 -19.13 -3.50 13.13
N GLU A 13 -18.86 -4.61 13.83
CA GLU A 13 -17.83 -4.62 14.86
C GLU A 13 -16.49 -4.18 14.27
N THR A 14 -15.79 -3.30 14.98
CA THR A 14 -14.55 -2.66 14.52
C THR A 14 -13.47 -3.70 14.19
N THR A 15 -13.39 -4.77 14.98
CA THR A 15 -12.51 -5.92 14.73
C THR A 15 -12.85 -6.64 13.43
N SER A 16 -14.13 -6.86 13.16
CA SER A 16 -14.59 -7.52 11.94
C SER A 16 -14.29 -6.66 10.71
N ALA A 17 -14.55 -5.35 10.76
CA ALA A 17 -14.20 -4.43 9.69
C ALA A 17 -12.68 -4.41 9.41
N ALA A 18 -11.85 -4.34 10.46
CA ALA A 18 -10.40 -4.35 10.33
C ALA A 18 -9.87 -5.67 9.74
N LYS A 19 -10.42 -6.81 10.17
CA LYS A 19 -10.10 -8.14 9.63
C LYS A 19 -10.50 -8.26 8.16
N THR A 20 -11.73 -7.86 7.81
CA THR A 20 -12.22 -7.88 6.44
C THR A 20 -11.36 -7.03 5.51
N PHE A 21 -11.04 -5.79 5.91
CA PHE A 21 -10.13 -4.94 5.15
C PHE A 21 -8.78 -5.60 4.92
N SER A 22 -8.17 -6.13 5.99
CA SER A 22 -6.84 -6.75 5.92
C SER A 22 -6.84 -7.99 5.03
N SER A 23 -7.90 -8.81 5.08
CA SER A 23 -8.07 -9.98 4.21
C SER A 23 -8.31 -9.62 2.75
N ILE A 24 -9.10 -8.58 2.47
CA ILE A 24 -9.32 -8.05 1.11
C ILE A 24 -8.00 -7.54 0.54
N LEU A 25 -7.24 -6.75 1.32
CA LEU A 25 -5.95 -6.23 0.91
C LEU A 25 -4.92 -7.36 0.69
N ALA A 26 -4.95 -8.39 1.54
CA ALA A 26 -4.11 -9.58 1.39
C ALA A 26 -4.44 -10.31 0.09
N ALA A 27 -5.73 -10.60 -0.16
CA ALA A 27 -6.18 -11.26 -1.38
C ALA A 27 -5.78 -10.45 -2.62
N GLN A 28 -6.03 -9.14 -2.62
CA GLN A 28 -5.65 -8.27 -3.73
C GLN A 28 -4.14 -8.31 -3.98
N SER A 29 -3.33 -8.14 -2.94
CA SER A 29 -1.87 -8.18 -3.10
C SER A 29 -1.38 -9.54 -3.58
N THR A 30 -1.94 -10.64 -3.07
CA THR A 30 -1.62 -12.00 -3.53
C THR A 30 -1.96 -12.18 -5.01
N PHE A 31 -3.15 -11.75 -5.46
CA PHE A 31 -3.52 -11.83 -6.87
C PHE A 31 -2.61 -10.98 -7.75
N SER A 32 -2.25 -9.77 -7.33
CA SER A 32 -1.37 -8.89 -8.09
C SER A 32 0.07 -9.40 -8.16
N VAL A 33 0.64 -9.83 -7.03
CA VAL A 33 2.07 -10.15 -6.91
C VAL A 33 2.35 -11.59 -7.35
N LEU A 34 1.46 -12.53 -7.05
CA LEU A 34 1.63 -13.96 -7.38
C LEU A 34 0.85 -14.40 -8.62
N GLY A 35 -0.20 -13.67 -9.03
CA GLY A 35 -1.07 -14.06 -10.14
C GLY A 35 -0.47 -13.87 -11.53
N GLY A 36 0.70 -13.25 -11.68
CA GLY A 36 1.38 -13.10 -12.96
C GLY A 36 0.52 -12.40 -14.01
N GLU A 37 0.31 -13.05 -15.17
CA GLU A 37 -0.53 -12.54 -16.27
C GLU A 37 -2.01 -12.45 -15.90
N THR A 38 -2.51 -13.35 -15.05
CA THR A 38 -3.92 -13.33 -14.59
C THR A 38 -4.25 -12.06 -13.81
N GLY A 39 -3.26 -11.47 -13.13
CA GLY A 39 -3.42 -10.15 -12.53
C GLY A 39 -3.75 -9.10 -13.57
N LYS A 40 -2.97 -9.03 -14.66
CA LYS A 40 -3.17 -8.05 -15.74
C LYS A 40 -4.53 -8.21 -16.40
N ASP A 41 -4.96 -9.45 -16.64
CA ASP A 41 -6.25 -9.77 -17.27
C ASP A 41 -7.44 -9.26 -16.44
N ILE A 42 -7.36 -9.38 -15.11
CA ILE A 42 -8.40 -8.88 -14.20
C ILE A 42 -8.49 -7.35 -14.25
N TRP A 43 -7.37 -6.67 -14.45
CA TRP A 43 -7.26 -5.22 -14.48
C TRP A 43 -7.35 -4.62 -15.89
N ASP A 44 -7.55 -5.46 -16.91
CA ASP A 44 -7.60 -5.06 -18.33
C ASP A 44 -6.36 -4.20 -18.70
N MET A 45 -5.21 -4.55 -18.12
CA MET A 45 -3.97 -3.79 -18.30
C MET A 45 -3.33 -4.18 -19.64
N PRO A 46 -3.02 -3.22 -20.52
CA PRO A 46 -2.33 -3.51 -21.77
C PRO A 46 -1.01 -4.22 -21.53
N ASP A 47 -0.77 -5.30 -22.28
CA ASP A 47 0.45 -6.10 -22.14
C ASP A 47 1.72 -5.39 -22.59
N ASP A 48 1.59 -4.35 -23.41
CA ASP A 48 2.68 -3.59 -24.01
C ASP A 48 3.28 -2.53 -23.06
N ASN A 49 2.62 -2.20 -21.95
CA ASN A 49 3.11 -1.20 -21.01
C ASN A 49 3.85 -1.82 -19.81
N ALA A 50 5.11 -2.18 -20.02
CA ALA A 50 5.97 -2.80 -19.01
C ALA A 50 6.19 -1.92 -17.76
N PHE A 51 6.22 -0.59 -17.94
CA PHE A 51 6.43 0.36 -16.85
C PHE A 51 5.21 0.44 -15.93
N ASP A 52 4.00 0.61 -16.48
CA ASP A 52 2.77 0.70 -15.68
C ASP A 52 2.49 -0.61 -14.92
N ASN A 53 2.79 -1.74 -15.56
CA ASN A 53 2.75 -3.05 -14.92
C ASN A 53 3.73 -3.13 -13.73
N ALA A 54 4.95 -2.61 -13.87
CA ALA A 54 5.93 -2.61 -12.78
C ALA A 54 5.50 -1.73 -11.60
N MET A 55 4.94 -0.55 -11.87
CA MET A 55 4.39 0.36 -10.86
C MET A 55 3.18 -0.22 -10.14
N TYR A 56 2.25 -0.85 -10.87
CA TYR A 56 1.10 -1.54 -10.27
C TYR A 56 1.54 -2.65 -9.32
N LEU A 57 2.53 -3.43 -9.75
CA LEU A 57 3.13 -4.47 -8.94
C LEU A 57 3.77 -3.89 -7.67
N ASP A 58 4.46 -2.75 -7.73
CA ASP A 58 5.05 -2.12 -6.54
C ASP A 58 3.99 -1.58 -5.57
N ILE A 59 2.94 -0.93 -6.07
CA ILE A 59 1.80 -0.49 -5.25
C ILE A 59 1.15 -1.69 -4.55
N SER A 60 0.97 -2.79 -5.29
CA SER A 60 0.43 -4.04 -4.75
C SER A 60 1.36 -4.70 -3.73
N GLY A 61 2.67 -4.55 -3.89
CA GLY A 61 3.68 -5.00 -2.92
C GLY A 61 3.59 -4.24 -1.60
N VAL A 62 3.44 -2.91 -1.65
CA VAL A 62 3.21 -2.07 -0.47
C VAL A 62 1.89 -2.45 0.22
N ALA A 63 0.81 -2.63 -0.55
CA ALA A 63 -0.47 -3.13 -0.05
C ALA A 63 -0.31 -4.51 0.64
N GLY A 64 0.51 -5.39 0.07
CA GLY A 64 0.84 -6.69 0.65
C GLY A 64 1.55 -6.60 1.98
N ALA A 65 2.51 -5.68 2.10
CA ALA A 65 3.19 -5.44 3.37
C ALA A 65 2.19 -4.98 4.45
N ILE A 66 1.32 -4.03 4.14
CA ILE A 66 0.26 -3.59 5.06
C ILE A 66 -0.64 -4.76 5.44
N ALA A 67 -1.10 -5.53 4.46
CA ALA A 67 -1.99 -6.66 4.69
C ALA A 67 -1.37 -7.72 5.59
N VAL A 68 -0.11 -8.09 5.34
CA VAL A 68 0.64 -9.04 6.16
C VAL A 68 0.80 -8.52 7.59
N LEU A 69 1.22 -7.26 7.76
CA LEU A 69 1.32 -6.61 9.06
C LEU A 69 -0.01 -6.68 9.82
N SER A 70 -1.09 -6.22 9.20
CA SER A 70 -2.41 -6.17 9.83
C SER A 70 -2.96 -7.56 10.13
N CYS A 71 -2.79 -8.52 9.22
CA CYS A 71 -3.23 -9.90 9.42
C CYS A 71 -2.49 -10.57 10.60
N PHE A 72 -1.16 -10.43 10.68
CA PHE A 72 -0.40 -10.99 11.80
C PHE A 72 -0.79 -10.39 13.14
N LYS A 73 -1.18 -9.10 13.18
CA LYS A 73 -1.68 -8.48 14.42
C LYS A 73 -3.11 -8.88 14.76
N LEU A 74 -4.01 -8.94 13.77
CA LEU A 74 -5.45 -9.15 13.99
C LEU A 74 -5.87 -10.62 14.16
N PHE A 75 -5.20 -11.54 13.45
CA PHE A 75 -5.55 -12.97 13.47
C PHE A 75 -4.58 -13.80 14.30
N PHE A 76 -3.31 -13.42 14.35
CA PHE A 76 -2.26 -14.18 15.03
C PHE A 76 -1.77 -13.50 16.32
N HIS A 77 -2.28 -12.30 16.63
CA HIS A 77 -1.94 -11.53 17.84
C HIS A 77 -0.43 -11.36 18.05
N MET A 78 0.34 -11.26 16.96
CA MET A 78 1.79 -11.11 17.04
C MET A 78 2.19 -9.73 17.60
N GLU A 79 3.33 -9.70 18.28
CA GLU A 79 3.98 -8.44 18.66
C GLU A 79 4.24 -7.58 17.41
N HIS A 80 4.11 -6.26 17.55
CA HIS A 80 4.21 -5.33 16.42
C HIS A 80 5.54 -5.44 15.67
N ASN A 81 6.66 -5.60 16.39
CA ASN A 81 7.97 -5.81 15.78
C ASN A 81 8.01 -7.08 14.92
N THR A 82 7.56 -8.22 15.44
CA THR A 82 7.53 -9.48 14.70
C THR A 82 6.62 -9.38 13.48
N ALA A 83 5.44 -8.76 13.62
CA ALA A 83 4.52 -8.55 12.52
C ALA A 83 5.13 -7.64 11.42
N VAL A 84 5.87 -6.59 11.79
CA VAL A 84 6.62 -5.77 10.82
C VAL A 84 7.72 -6.59 10.13
N GLY A 85 8.43 -7.44 10.87
CA GLY A 85 9.41 -8.37 10.30
C GLY A 85 8.81 -9.28 9.22
N TYR A 86 7.61 -9.84 9.45
CA TYR A 86 6.93 -10.63 8.42
C TYR A 86 6.44 -9.78 7.24
N SER A 87 6.02 -8.53 7.49
CA SER A 87 5.48 -7.67 6.45
C SER A 87 6.48 -7.28 5.35
N VAL A 88 7.78 -7.32 5.64
CA VAL A 88 8.81 -6.97 4.64
C VAL A 88 9.11 -8.12 3.67
N ILE A 89 8.75 -9.36 4.01
CA ILE A 89 9.08 -10.55 3.21
C ILE A 89 8.47 -10.50 1.80
N PRO A 90 7.15 -10.25 1.61
CA PRO A 90 6.55 -10.29 0.28
C PRO A 90 7.21 -9.28 -0.69
N TYR A 91 7.44 -8.05 -0.22
CA TYR A 91 8.07 -7.03 -1.05
C TYR A 91 9.55 -7.33 -1.29
N ALA A 92 10.28 -7.85 -0.31
CA ALA A 92 11.66 -8.31 -0.51
C ALA A 92 11.74 -9.44 -1.55
N ALA A 93 10.84 -10.42 -1.49
CA ALA A 93 10.77 -11.51 -2.47
C ALA A 93 10.45 -11.00 -3.88
N GLN A 94 9.53 -10.04 -3.97
CA GLN A 94 9.18 -9.39 -5.23
C GLN A 94 10.37 -8.60 -5.81
N LEU A 95 11.06 -7.80 -5.00
CA LEU A 95 12.26 -7.08 -5.40
C LEU A 95 13.36 -8.03 -5.86
N PHE A 96 13.57 -9.12 -5.11
CA PHE A 96 14.53 -10.16 -5.47
C PHE A 96 14.19 -10.78 -6.84
N HIS A 97 12.93 -11.20 -7.05
CA HIS A 97 12.47 -11.72 -8.34
C HIS A 97 12.72 -10.72 -9.48
N LYS A 98 12.38 -9.44 -9.26
CA LYS A 98 12.57 -8.39 -10.26
C LYS A 98 14.04 -8.12 -10.58
N ILE A 99 14.92 -8.19 -9.58
CA ILE A 99 16.38 -8.05 -9.73
C ILE A 99 16.94 -9.22 -10.55
N ILE A 100 16.63 -10.47 -10.17
CA ILE A 100 17.20 -11.65 -10.86
C ILE A 100 16.69 -11.80 -12.30
N THR A 101 15.45 -11.36 -12.58
CA THR A 101 14.86 -11.44 -13.93
C THR A 101 15.16 -10.23 -14.81
N GLY A 102 15.77 -9.18 -14.24
CA GLY A 102 15.98 -7.91 -14.93
C GLY A 102 14.70 -7.16 -15.30
N LYS A 103 13.53 -7.57 -14.79
CA LYS A 103 12.23 -6.95 -15.10
C LYS A 103 12.18 -5.47 -14.72
N ASN A 104 12.87 -5.06 -13.65
CA ASN A 104 12.95 -3.65 -13.25
C ASN A 104 13.66 -2.79 -14.29
N VAL A 105 14.81 -3.26 -14.78
CA VAL A 105 15.59 -2.54 -15.78
C VAL A 105 14.83 -2.45 -17.10
N LYS A 106 14.15 -3.54 -17.49
CA LYS A 106 13.25 -3.54 -18.67
C LYS A 106 12.09 -2.56 -18.53
N ALA A 107 11.60 -2.36 -17.30
CA ALA A 107 10.60 -1.37 -16.97
C ALA A 107 11.20 0.03 -16.69
N GLY A 108 12.45 0.31 -17.09
CA GLY A 108 13.06 1.64 -16.94
C GLY A 108 13.47 2.02 -15.51
N VAL A 109 13.34 1.11 -14.54
CA VAL A 109 13.75 1.32 -13.15
C VAL A 109 15.22 0.94 -12.97
N LYS A 110 16.01 1.83 -12.36
CA LYS A 110 17.43 1.58 -12.04
C LYS A 110 17.59 0.40 -11.09
N LEU A 111 18.60 -0.43 -11.36
CA LEU A 111 18.92 -1.59 -10.52
C LEU A 111 19.30 -1.16 -9.09
N GLU A 112 20.02 -0.05 -8.97
CA GLU A 112 20.48 0.54 -7.71
C GLU A 112 19.31 0.89 -6.80
N SER A 113 18.22 1.45 -7.35
CA SER A 113 17.00 1.73 -6.59
C SER A 113 16.39 0.46 -6.01
N SER A 114 16.38 -0.61 -6.80
CA SER A 114 15.85 -1.92 -6.38
C SER A 114 16.70 -2.56 -5.28
N LEU A 115 18.02 -2.48 -5.41
CA LEU A 115 18.98 -2.97 -4.41
C LEU A 115 18.88 -2.18 -3.10
N PHE A 116 18.73 -0.85 -3.19
CA PHE A 116 18.56 0.00 -2.02
C PHE A 116 17.27 -0.34 -1.25
N LEU A 117 16.14 -0.49 -1.95
CA LEU A 117 14.89 -0.91 -1.33
C LEU A 117 15.01 -2.31 -0.71
N MET A 118 15.67 -3.24 -1.39
CA MET A 118 15.91 -4.59 -0.85
C MET A 118 16.77 -4.55 0.41
N ALA A 119 17.76 -3.66 0.48
CA ALA A 119 18.60 -3.47 1.66
C ALA A 119 17.78 -2.93 2.85
N ILE A 120 16.90 -1.94 2.63
CA ILE A 120 15.99 -1.45 3.66
C ILE A 120 15.13 -2.60 4.21
N GLN A 121 14.50 -3.38 3.33
CA GLN A 121 13.65 -4.49 3.75
C GLN A 121 14.43 -5.55 4.52
N SER A 122 15.65 -5.87 4.07
CA SER A 122 16.51 -6.87 4.72
C SER A 122 16.95 -6.42 6.11
N ILE A 123 17.35 -5.15 6.26
CA ILE A 123 17.77 -4.58 7.56
C ILE A 123 16.61 -4.55 8.55
N VAL A 124 15.44 -4.07 8.11
CA VAL A 124 14.24 -4.00 8.97
C VAL A 124 13.77 -5.40 9.36
N GLY A 125 13.72 -6.33 8.40
CA GLY A 125 13.38 -7.73 8.64
C GLY A 125 14.33 -8.39 9.64
N TYR A 126 15.65 -8.27 9.41
CA TYR A 126 16.66 -8.78 10.33
C TYR A 126 16.48 -8.23 11.75
N ALA A 127 16.32 -6.91 11.87
CA ALA A 127 16.17 -6.27 13.17
C ALA A 127 14.95 -6.77 13.93
N CYS A 128 13.82 -6.88 13.22
CA CYS A 128 12.55 -7.29 13.78
C CYS A 128 12.51 -8.79 14.14
N PHE A 129 13.01 -9.67 13.27
CA PHE A 129 13.03 -11.12 13.50
C PHE A 129 13.97 -11.50 14.65
N ASN A 130 15.14 -10.89 14.71
CA ASN A 130 16.13 -11.18 15.75
C ASN A 130 15.92 -10.36 17.02
N LYS A 131 14.87 -9.54 17.09
CA LYS A 131 14.54 -8.67 18.23
C LYS A 131 15.75 -7.88 18.74
N VAL A 132 16.59 -7.39 17.83
CA VAL A 132 17.80 -6.64 18.19
C VAL A 132 17.42 -5.34 18.90
N SER A 133 18.30 -4.82 19.75
CA SER A 133 18.05 -3.63 20.57
C SER A 133 17.62 -2.39 19.77
N TRP A 134 18.06 -2.29 18.51
CA TRP A 134 17.74 -1.19 17.59
C TRP A 134 16.54 -1.47 16.67
N ALA A 135 15.79 -2.56 16.84
CA ALA A 135 14.64 -2.90 16.00
C ALA A 135 13.58 -1.79 15.96
N LYS A 136 13.26 -1.18 17.10
CA LYS A 136 12.31 -0.06 17.17
C LYS A 136 12.78 1.15 16.36
N THR A 137 14.08 1.42 16.35
CA THR A 137 14.68 2.49 15.55
C THR A 137 14.58 2.17 14.06
N ALA A 138 14.88 0.93 13.65
CA ALA A 138 14.73 0.50 12.26
C ALA A 138 13.29 0.64 11.76
N MET A 139 12.30 0.20 12.55
CA MET A 139 10.88 0.36 12.19
C MET A 139 10.47 1.83 12.04
N LYS A 140 10.95 2.72 12.93
CA LYS A 140 10.68 4.16 12.81
C LYS A 140 11.26 4.72 11.52
N LEU A 141 12.54 4.43 11.22
CA LEU A 141 13.18 4.88 9.99
C LEU A 141 12.46 4.34 8.74
N TYR A 142 12.01 3.09 8.79
CA TYR A 142 11.24 2.47 7.73
C TYR A 142 9.89 3.15 7.48
N GLY A 143 9.15 3.41 8.56
CA GLY A 143 7.89 4.15 8.51
C GLY A 143 8.08 5.60 8.06
N PHE A 144 9.10 6.31 8.56
CA PHE A 144 9.41 7.67 8.14
C PHE A 144 9.87 7.75 6.69
N ASN A 145 10.67 6.79 6.21
CA ASN A 145 11.01 6.68 4.81
C ASN A 145 9.75 6.57 3.94
N SER A 146 8.78 5.75 4.36
CA SER A 146 7.50 5.64 3.68
C SER A 146 6.73 6.96 3.70
N LEU A 147 6.69 7.66 4.84
CA LEU A 147 6.01 8.94 4.97
C LEU A 147 6.63 10.05 4.10
N ILE A 148 7.97 10.14 4.06
CA ILE A 148 8.67 11.13 3.24
C ILE A 148 8.38 10.88 1.77
N ASN A 149 8.50 9.63 1.31
CA ASN A 149 8.17 9.29 -0.07
C ASN A 149 6.68 9.52 -0.34
N ALA A 150 5.78 9.23 0.60
CA ALA A 150 4.35 9.49 0.48
C ALA A 150 4.05 10.96 0.16
N VAL A 151 4.68 11.89 0.89
CA VAL A 151 4.55 13.34 0.66
C VAL A 151 5.08 13.72 -0.72
N ILE A 152 6.28 13.28 -1.08
CA ILE A 152 6.89 13.60 -2.38
C ILE A 152 6.01 13.09 -3.52
N PHE A 153 5.60 11.83 -3.48
CA PHE A 153 4.80 11.21 -4.54
C PHE A 153 3.37 11.77 -4.64
N SER A 154 2.77 12.18 -3.53
CA SER A 154 1.41 12.73 -3.52
C SER A 154 1.35 14.18 -4.00
N PHE A 155 2.34 15.01 -3.62
CA PHE A 155 2.31 16.46 -3.84
C PHE A 155 3.29 16.97 -4.90
N ALA A 156 4.36 16.22 -5.16
CA ALA A 156 5.35 16.53 -6.19
C ALA A 156 5.66 15.31 -7.08
N PRO A 157 4.68 14.77 -7.85
CA PRO A 157 4.84 13.56 -8.66
C PRO A 157 6.12 13.54 -9.51
N LYS A 158 6.44 14.64 -10.18
CA LYS A 158 7.67 14.78 -11.00
C LYS A 158 8.96 14.60 -10.21
N MET A 159 8.99 15.15 -9.00
CA MET A 159 10.12 14.96 -8.10
C MET A 159 10.21 13.50 -7.64
N GLY A 160 9.07 12.86 -7.37
CA GLY A 160 9.00 11.43 -7.06
C GLY A 160 9.56 10.57 -8.19
N SER A 161 9.13 10.83 -9.43
CA SER A 161 9.68 10.16 -10.62
C SER A 161 11.18 10.36 -10.74
N THR A 162 11.67 11.58 -10.52
CA THR A 162 13.10 11.87 -10.60
C THR A 162 13.89 11.15 -9.51
N LEU A 163 13.38 11.17 -8.27
CA LEU A 163 14.03 10.56 -7.11
C LEU A 163 14.13 9.04 -7.24
N TRP A 164 13.09 8.41 -7.78
CA TRP A 164 13.06 6.96 -8.00
C TRP A 164 13.53 6.56 -9.40
N ASN A 165 13.89 7.54 -10.22
CA ASN A 165 14.31 7.39 -11.62
C ASN A 165 13.29 6.60 -12.44
N LEU A 166 12.02 7.00 -12.36
CA LEU A 166 10.88 6.45 -13.06
C LEU A 166 10.66 7.22 -14.36
N ASN A 167 10.52 6.49 -15.47
CA ASN A 167 10.29 7.07 -16.80
C ASN A 167 8.87 6.74 -17.24
N TYR A 168 7.99 7.72 -17.19
CA TYR A 168 6.60 7.59 -17.61
C TYR A 168 6.40 8.08 -19.04
N ASP A 169 5.55 7.39 -19.79
CA ASP A 169 5.24 7.76 -21.18
C ASP A 169 4.41 9.05 -21.29
N THR A 170 3.59 9.35 -20.26
CA THR A 170 2.77 10.57 -20.23
C THR A 170 2.77 11.24 -18.86
N PRO A 171 2.63 12.58 -18.81
CA PRO A 171 2.45 13.31 -17.54
C PRO A 171 1.20 12.90 -16.74
N THR A 172 0.17 12.40 -17.42
CA THR A 172 -1.06 11.95 -16.77
C THR A 172 -0.85 10.63 -16.04
N THR A 173 -0.21 9.66 -16.71
CA THR A 173 0.19 8.38 -16.11
C THR A 173 1.16 8.60 -14.96
N GLU A 174 2.13 9.51 -15.15
CA GLU A 174 3.05 9.95 -14.09
C GLU A 174 2.30 10.47 -12.87
N SER A 175 1.36 11.40 -13.06
CA SER A 175 0.59 11.98 -11.95
C SER A 175 -0.21 10.91 -11.20
N MET A 176 -0.94 10.07 -11.93
CA MET A 176 -1.84 9.08 -11.34
C MET A 176 -1.08 7.99 -10.58
N ALA A 177 -0.05 7.41 -11.20
CA ALA A 177 0.72 6.31 -10.61
C ALA A 177 1.51 6.78 -9.39
N ASN A 178 2.16 7.94 -9.47
CA ASN A 178 2.89 8.51 -8.35
C ASN A 178 1.95 8.88 -7.20
N LYS A 179 0.82 9.55 -7.45
CA LYS A 179 -0.14 9.84 -6.38
C LYS A 179 -0.65 8.56 -5.71
N SER A 180 -0.96 7.53 -6.49
CA SER A 180 -1.39 6.21 -5.98
C SER A 180 -0.32 5.57 -5.10
N MET A 181 0.94 5.59 -5.55
CA MET A 181 2.08 5.14 -4.76
C MET A 181 2.23 5.95 -3.47
N GLY A 182 2.09 7.28 -3.56
CA GLY A 182 2.17 8.18 -2.40
C GLY A 182 1.14 7.84 -1.33
N MET A 183 -0.07 7.48 -1.74
CA MET A 183 -1.17 7.08 -0.83
C MET A 183 -0.92 5.70 -0.21
N ALA A 184 -0.44 4.74 -0.99
CA ALA A 184 -0.04 3.42 -0.47
C ALA A 184 1.09 3.56 0.56
N LEU A 185 2.06 4.43 0.30
CA LEU A 185 3.17 4.72 1.22
C LEU A 185 2.71 5.47 2.47
N ALA A 186 1.72 6.36 2.36
CA ALA A 186 1.11 7.01 3.52
C ALA A 186 0.40 5.99 4.42
N ALA A 187 -0.42 5.11 3.81
CA ALA A 187 -1.10 4.03 4.51
C ALA A 187 -0.10 3.08 5.19
N HIS A 188 0.99 2.73 4.50
CA HIS A 188 2.06 1.92 5.06
C HIS A 188 2.77 2.62 6.23
N ALA A 189 3.07 3.92 6.10
CA ALA A 189 3.66 4.70 7.18
C ALA A 189 2.78 4.72 8.42
N ILE A 190 1.46 4.88 8.26
CA ILE A 190 0.49 4.82 9.36
C ILE A 190 0.52 3.45 10.03
N ALA A 191 0.41 2.37 9.23
CA ALA A 191 0.39 1.01 9.73
C ALA A 191 1.64 0.65 10.56
N VAL A 192 2.81 1.17 10.17
CA VAL A 192 4.09 0.96 10.87
C VAL A 192 4.25 1.90 12.06
N LEU A 193 4.03 3.21 11.89
CA LEU A 193 4.41 4.24 12.87
C LEU A 193 3.39 4.43 13.99
N VAL A 194 2.08 4.39 13.70
CA VAL A 194 1.05 4.72 14.71
C VAL A 194 1.17 3.79 15.94
N PRO A 195 1.32 2.47 15.80
CA PRO A 195 1.49 1.60 16.97
C PRO A 195 2.79 1.81 17.76
N ILE A 196 3.78 2.50 17.17
CA ILE A 196 5.09 2.74 17.78
C ILE A 196 5.13 4.11 18.48
N LEU A 197 4.45 5.10 17.90
CA LEU A 197 4.45 6.50 18.33
C LEU A 197 3.24 6.86 19.20
N SER A 198 2.19 6.04 19.18
CA SER A 198 0.93 6.34 19.84
C SER A 198 0.38 5.08 20.53
N ASN A 199 -0.42 5.28 21.57
CA ASN A 199 -1.00 4.18 22.34
C ASN A 199 -2.37 3.75 21.78
N VAL A 200 -2.41 3.55 20.47
CA VAL A 200 -3.62 3.31 19.68
C VAL A 200 -3.77 1.81 19.40
N SER A 201 -5.01 1.30 19.42
CA SER A 201 -5.27 -0.11 19.15
C SER A 201 -4.95 -0.51 17.71
N VAL A 202 -4.86 -1.82 17.46
CA VAL A 202 -4.66 -2.37 16.11
C VAL A 202 -5.82 -1.99 15.18
N ASN A 203 -7.05 -2.07 15.69
CA ASN A 203 -8.26 -1.76 14.92
C ASN A 203 -8.28 -0.29 14.49
N GLU A 204 -7.95 0.63 15.40
CA GLU A 204 -7.83 2.07 15.10
C GLU A 204 -6.71 2.35 14.10
N THR A 205 -5.55 1.68 14.24
CA THR A 205 -4.45 1.81 13.27
C THR A 205 -4.88 1.39 11.87
N VAL A 206 -5.64 0.29 11.75
CA VAL A 206 -6.21 -0.15 10.47
C VAL A 206 -7.23 0.87 9.96
N GLY A 207 -8.06 1.44 10.83
CA GLY A 207 -8.96 2.54 10.49
C GLY A 207 -8.22 3.74 9.87
N TYR A 208 -7.14 4.22 10.50
CA TYR A 208 -6.30 5.29 9.95
C TYR A 208 -5.65 4.91 8.62
N THR A 209 -5.25 3.64 8.47
CA THR A 209 -4.68 3.11 7.22
C THR A 209 -5.72 3.15 6.08
N ILE A 210 -6.95 2.75 6.36
CA ILE A 210 -8.09 2.82 5.43
C ILE A 210 -8.35 4.27 5.01
N LEU A 211 -8.30 5.21 5.97
CA LEU A 211 -8.52 6.63 5.68
C LEU A 211 -7.47 7.21 4.73
N ALA A 212 -6.20 6.82 4.85
CA ALA A 212 -5.17 7.25 3.91
C ALA A 212 -5.44 6.76 2.48
N TYR A 213 -5.87 5.50 2.31
CA TYR A 213 -6.30 4.99 1.01
C TYR A 213 -7.50 5.77 0.46
N LEU A 214 -8.50 6.02 1.30
CA LEU A 214 -9.69 6.77 0.92
C LEU A 214 -9.40 8.20 0.46
N LEU A 215 -8.65 8.96 1.26
CA LEU A 215 -8.25 10.33 0.91
C LEU A 215 -7.53 10.33 -0.43
N GLY A 216 -6.74 9.30 -0.65
CA GLY A 216 -6.09 9.07 -1.90
C GLY A 216 -7.02 8.91 -3.10
N MET A 217 -7.99 8.02 -2.95
CA MET A 217 -9.02 7.78 -3.96
C MET A 217 -9.83 9.04 -4.25
N VAL A 218 -10.25 9.78 -3.21
CA VAL A 218 -10.99 11.03 -3.37
C VAL A 218 -10.17 12.03 -4.17
N ASN A 219 -8.87 12.13 -3.89
CA ASN A 219 -7.98 13.02 -4.63
C ASN A 219 -7.86 12.62 -6.11
N ILE A 220 -7.59 11.34 -6.41
CA ILE A 220 -7.41 10.86 -7.78
C ILE A 220 -8.70 10.96 -8.60
N ALA A 221 -9.84 10.55 -8.02
CA ALA A 221 -11.12 10.48 -8.72
C ALA A 221 -11.79 11.85 -8.89
N TYR A 222 -11.84 12.65 -7.83
CA TYR A 222 -12.75 13.82 -7.80
C TYR A 222 -12.02 15.17 -7.77
N ILE A 223 -10.85 15.25 -7.11
CA ILE A 223 -10.12 16.52 -6.97
C ILE A 223 -9.20 16.75 -8.18
N ALA A 224 -8.25 15.82 -8.40
CA ALA A 224 -7.31 15.89 -9.51
C ALA A 224 -7.92 15.42 -10.84
N LYS A 225 -8.97 14.58 -10.76
CA LYS A 225 -9.65 13.94 -11.90
C LYS A 225 -8.67 13.20 -12.81
N ASP A 226 -7.68 12.53 -12.21
CA ASP A 226 -6.65 11.80 -12.94
C ASP A 226 -7.24 10.52 -13.56
N LEU A 227 -8.26 9.92 -12.93
CA LEU A 227 -9.01 8.78 -13.47
C LEU A 227 -9.70 9.09 -14.80
N GLU A 228 -10.37 10.25 -14.91
CA GLU A 228 -11.04 10.70 -16.14
C GLU A 228 -10.07 10.95 -17.30
N LYS A 229 -8.81 11.26 -16.97
CA LYS A 229 -7.75 11.55 -17.94
C LYS A 229 -6.92 10.31 -18.31
N SER A 230 -7.03 9.23 -17.52
CA SER A 230 -6.26 8.01 -17.75
C SER A 230 -6.93 7.12 -18.81
N THR A 231 -6.13 6.37 -19.54
CA THR A 231 -6.61 5.34 -20.48
C THR A 231 -6.95 4.01 -19.79
N LEU A 232 -6.68 3.89 -18.47
CA LEU A 232 -7.04 2.71 -17.71
C LEU A 232 -8.57 2.60 -17.62
N SER A 233 -9.09 1.40 -17.89
CA SER A 233 -10.51 1.08 -17.72
C SER A 233 -10.97 1.45 -16.32
N ALA A 234 -11.80 2.49 -16.20
CA ALA A 234 -12.34 2.97 -14.94
C ALA A 234 -13.16 1.90 -14.18
N LYS A 235 -13.42 0.71 -14.73
CA LYS A 235 -14.34 -0.27 -14.16
C LYS A 235 -13.77 -1.08 -13.00
N VAL A 236 -12.47 -1.39 -13.00
CA VAL A 236 -11.86 -2.32 -12.02
C VAL A 236 -11.37 -1.63 -10.74
N PRO A 237 -10.77 -0.41 -10.79
CA PRO A 237 -10.53 0.39 -9.59
C PRO A 237 -11.83 0.50 -8.77
N PHE A 238 -12.94 0.87 -9.41
CA PHE A 238 -14.22 1.15 -8.74
C PHE A 238 -14.75 0.02 -7.85
N VAL A 239 -14.54 -1.26 -8.17
CA VAL A 239 -15.02 -2.37 -7.32
C VAL A 239 -14.25 -2.39 -5.99
N TRP A 240 -12.93 -2.31 -6.03
CA TRP A 240 -12.11 -2.26 -4.82
C TRP A 240 -12.25 -0.93 -4.07
N HIS A 241 -12.46 0.17 -4.79
CA HIS A 241 -12.71 1.49 -4.22
C HIS A 241 -14.07 1.55 -3.49
N ALA A 242 -15.08 0.86 -4.00
CA ALA A 242 -16.37 0.72 -3.32
C ALA A 242 -16.23 -0.08 -2.01
N TRP A 243 -15.42 -1.14 -2.00
CA TRP A 243 -15.15 -1.90 -0.76
C TRP A 243 -14.39 -1.07 0.28
N VAL A 244 -13.37 -0.32 -0.12
CA VAL A 244 -12.64 0.58 0.79
C VAL A 244 -13.56 1.68 1.32
N ALA A 245 -14.45 2.23 0.48
CA ALA A 245 -15.45 3.21 0.90
C ALA A 245 -16.49 2.65 1.87
N VAL A 246 -17.03 1.45 1.61
CA VAL A 246 -17.95 0.77 2.52
C VAL A 246 -17.25 0.49 3.85
N LEU A 247 -16.05 -0.08 3.83
CA LEU A 247 -15.30 -0.41 5.04
C LEU A 247 -14.92 0.83 5.84
N ALA A 248 -14.52 1.92 5.17
CA ALA A 248 -14.25 3.19 5.83
C ALA A 248 -15.49 3.83 6.44
N PHE A 249 -16.64 3.74 5.78
CA PHE A 249 -17.90 4.23 6.32
C PHE A 249 -18.31 3.43 7.57
N CYS A 250 -18.04 2.14 7.58
CA CYS A 250 -18.19 1.29 8.76
C CYS A 250 -17.13 1.62 9.85
N SER A 251 -15.92 2.00 9.43
CA SER A 251 -14.79 2.38 10.28
C SER A 251 -14.86 3.80 10.83
N ALA A 252 -15.68 4.70 10.29
CA ALA A 252 -15.91 6.05 10.85
C ALA A 252 -16.48 5.98 12.28
N SER A 253 -17.08 4.83 12.64
CA SER A 253 -17.46 4.43 14.00
C SER A 253 -16.29 4.20 14.96
N ILE A 254 -15.05 4.14 14.45
CA ILE A 254 -13.82 3.93 15.22
C ILE A 254 -13.28 5.29 15.73
N LEU A 255 -13.74 6.41 15.17
CA LEU A 255 -13.27 7.77 15.48
C LEU A 255 -14.27 8.63 16.25
N LEU A 256 -15.47 8.09 16.54
CA LEU A 256 -16.56 8.74 17.29
C LEU A 256 -16.90 7.89 18.51
#